data_AF-A0AA37VP89-F1
#
_entry.id   AF-A0AA37VP89-F1
#
_cell.length_a   1.000
_cell.length_b   1.000
_cell.length_c   1.000
_cell.angle_alpha   90.00
_cell.angle_beta   90.00
_cell.angle_gamma   90.00
#
_symmetry.space_group_name_H-M   'P 1'
#
loop_
_entity.id
_entity.type
_entity.pdbx_description
1 polymer ?
#
loop_
_entity_poly.entity_id
_entity_poly.type
_entity_poly.pdbx_seq_one_letter_code
_entity_poly.pdbx_strand_id
1 'polypeptide(L)'
;MTTTQALCRFLCRMAQGPEADVHGCCMVPVNACSHAVEGFTMQRRTNPQRGFTLLELLVVLVVLGLLAGIVAPKYFSQLGRSEAKVARAQIEGLSKALDLYRLEVGHYPNSEQGLQALVVAPSGEARWTGPYLQKAVPQDPWGRPYIYRQPGENGGEYDLLSMGKDGQPGGDGENAEVTSWQ
;
A
#
# COMPACT_ATOMS: atom_id res chain seq x y z
N MET A 1 1.06 41.13 1.25
CA MET A 1 0.29 40.45 0.19
C MET A 1 -0.90 39.85 0.88
N THR A 2 -2.11 40.23 0.49
CA THR A 2 -3.33 39.77 1.14
C THR A 2 -3.45 38.25 0.93
N THR A 3 -3.88 37.53 1.96
CA THR A 3 -4.03 36.05 2.01
C THR A 3 -4.82 35.50 0.81
N THR A 4 -5.68 36.34 0.22
CA THR A 4 -6.47 36.08 -0.99
C THR A 4 -5.61 35.85 -2.25
N GLN A 5 -4.49 36.55 -2.42
CA GLN A 5 -3.62 36.39 -3.60
C GLN A 5 -2.80 35.10 -3.56
N ALA A 6 -2.41 34.64 -2.37
CA ALA A 6 -1.67 33.39 -2.21
C ALA A 6 -2.55 32.17 -2.54
N LEU A 7 -3.80 32.17 -2.05
CA LEU A 7 -4.78 31.12 -2.35
C LEU A 7 -5.15 31.06 -3.83
N CYS A 8 -5.32 32.22 -4.49
CA CYS A 8 -5.66 32.27 -5.91
C CYS A 8 -4.56 31.69 -6.81
N ARG A 9 -3.28 31.95 -6.50
CA ARG A 9 -2.16 31.35 -7.25
C ARG A 9 -1.98 29.86 -6.98
N PHE A 10 -2.20 29.41 -5.75
CA PHE A 10 -2.08 28.00 -5.40
C PHE A 10 -3.17 27.16 -6.07
N LEU A 11 -4.41 27.66 -6.08
CA LEU A 11 -5.53 27.01 -6.79
C LEU A 11 -5.33 27.00 -8.32
N CYS A 12 -4.82 28.09 -8.90
CA CYS A 12 -4.57 28.17 -10.33
C CYS A 12 -3.47 27.19 -10.79
N ARG A 13 -2.47 26.93 -9.93
CA ARG A 13 -1.40 25.97 -10.22
C ARG A 13 -1.82 24.50 -10.04
N MET A 14 -2.79 24.23 -9.17
CA MET A 14 -3.40 22.91 -9.01
C MET A 14 -4.33 22.53 -10.17
N ALA A 15 -4.92 23.50 -10.86
CA ALA A 15 -5.83 23.26 -11.99
C ALA A 15 -5.11 22.96 -13.33
N GLN A 16 -3.80 23.21 -13.41
CA GLN A 16 -3.00 22.93 -14.60
C GLN A 16 -2.18 21.65 -14.36
N GLY A 17 -2.83 20.52 -14.60
CA GLY A 17 -2.20 19.20 -14.57
C GLY A 17 -1.09 19.05 -15.63
N PRO A 18 -0.22 18.03 -15.48
CA PRO A 18 0.96 17.85 -16.31
C PRO A 18 0.63 17.08 -17.60
N GLU A 19 -0.20 17.65 -18.48
CA GLU A 19 -0.39 17.14 -19.85
C GLU A 19 -0.47 18.32 -20.82
N ALA A 20 0.70 18.89 -21.14
CA ALA A 20 0.85 19.76 -22.29
C ALA A 20 1.55 18.95 -23.39
N ASP A 21 0.71 18.37 -24.24
CA ASP A 21 1.05 17.59 -25.41
C ASP A 21 1.98 18.37 -26.35
N VAL A 22 3.06 17.70 -26.73
CA VAL A 22 4.10 18.17 -27.63
C VAL A 22 3.64 17.85 -29.05
N HIS A 23 2.95 18.76 -29.73
CA HIS A 23 2.91 18.77 -31.20
C HIS A 23 2.45 20.13 -31.74
N GLY A 24 3.41 20.90 -32.23
CA GLY A 24 3.19 22.20 -32.84
C GLY A 24 4.45 22.74 -33.47
N CYS A 25 5.11 21.94 -34.33
CA CYS A 25 6.19 22.40 -35.18
C CYS A 25 5.68 23.52 -36.10
N CYS A 26 5.95 24.77 -35.72
CA CYS A 26 5.89 25.89 -36.65
C CYS A 26 7.04 25.75 -37.65
N MET A 27 6.70 25.33 -38.86
CA MET A 27 7.53 25.46 -40.04
C MET A 27 7.54 26.94 -40.44
N VAL A 28 8.66 27.63 -40.22
CA VAL A 28 8.89 28.98 -40.79
C VAL A 28 10.17 28.94 -41.63
N PRO A 29 10.14 29.46 -42.88
CA PRO A 29 11.27 29.42 -43.81
C PRO A 29 12.40 30.38 -43.40
N VAL A 30 13.63 29.96 -43.71
CA VAL A 30 14.92 30.49 -43.21
C VAL A 30 15.43 31.73 -43.97
N ASN A 31 14.63 32.37 -44.83
CA ASN A 31 15.09 33.48 -45.66
C ASN A 31 14.37 34.80 -45.33
N ALA A 32 14.76 35.41 -44.20
CA ALA A 32 14.56 36.84 -43.93
C ALA A 32 15.49 37.27 -42.78
N CYS A 33 16.80 37.25 -43.01
CA CYS A 33 17.80 37.78 -42.07
C CYS A 33 18.80 38.65 -42.80
N SER A 34 18.38 39.88 -43.12
CA SER A 34 19.28 41.01 -43.31
C SER A 34 18.50 42.28 -43.02
N HIS A 35 19.12 43.15 -42.22
CA HIS A 35 18.62 44.43 -41.72
C HIS A 35 17.68 44.38 -40.51
N ALA A 36 18.27 44.51 -39.33
CA ALA A 36 17.95 45.60 -38.38
C ALA A 36 18.66 45.31 -37.05
N VAL A 37 19.92 45.75 -36.93
CA VAL A 37 20.59 45.87 -35.63
C VAL A 37 20.21 47.23 -35.06
N GLU A 38 18.98 47.36 -34.60
CA GLU A 38 18.58 48.49 -33.76
C GLU A 38 18.42 48.00 -32.34
N GLY A 39 19.27 48.55 -31.46
CA GLY A 39 19.39 48.16 -30.07
C GLY A 39 18.08 48.29 -29.32
N PHE A 40 17.38 47.16 -29.16
CA PHE A 40 16.42 47.01 -28.09
C PHE A 40 17.23 46.83 -26.80
N THR A 41 17.54 47.93 -26.12
CA THR A 41 18.01 47.88 -24.73
C THR A 41 16.91 47.21 -23.92
N MET A 42 17.05 45.90 -23.73
CA MET A 42 16.18 45.08 -22.90
C MET A 42 16.35 45.59 -21.47
N GLN A 43 15.50 46.53 -21.07
CA GLN A 43 15.34 46.91 -19.67
C GLN A 43 14.89 45.65 -18.93
N ARG A 44 15.85 44.90 -18.36
CA ARG A 44 15.59 43.86 -17.38
C ARG A 44 14.86 44.54 -16.22
N ARG A 45 13.53 44.43 -16.21
CA ARG A 45 12.75 44.66 -14.99
C ARG A 45 13.19 43.59 -14.01
N THR A 46 14.16 43.93 -13.15
CA THR A 46 14.51 43.14 -11.98
C THR A 46 13.29 43.19 -11.07
N ASN A 47 12.39 42.21 -11.23
CA ASN A 47 11.31 42.00 -10.29
C ASN A 47 11.97 41.74 -8.92
N PRO A 48 11.79 42.60 -7.91
CA PRO A 48 12.41 42.38 -6.62
C PRO A 48 11.90 41.04 -6.10
N GLN A 49 12.79 40.06 -6.00
CA GLN A 49 12.47 38.79 -5.36
C GLN A 49 12.16 39.09 -3.90
N ARG A 50 10.87 39.08 -3.56
CA ARG A 50 10.42 39.14 -2.16
C ARG A 50 10.85 37.83 -1.52
N GLY A 51 11.86 37.89 -0.65
CA GLY A 51 12.29 36.76 0.17
C GLY A 51 11.18 36.32 1.11
N PHE A 52 11.12 35.02 1.39
CA PHE A 52 10.25 34.46 2.42
C PHE A 52 10.61 35.07 3.78
N THR A 53 9.61 35.51 4.52
CA THR A 53 9.81 35.95 5.91
C THR A 53 9.87 34.73 6.82
N LEU A 54 10.69 34.78 7.89
CA LEU A 54 10.76 33.70 8.89
C LEU A 54 9.39 33.40 9.51
N LEU A 55 8.56 34.44 9.66
CA LEU A 55 7.21 34.32 10.21
C LEU A 55 6.26 33.53 9.29
N GLU A 56 6.39 33.69 7.98
CA GLU A 56 5.57 32.96 6.99
C GLU A 56 5.86 31.46 7.02
N LEU A 57 7.13 31.09 7.17
CA LEU A 57 7.51 29.68 7.31
C LEU A 57 7.08 29.11 8.67
N LEU A 58 7.15 29.90 9.75
CA LEU A 58 6.67 29.50 11.07
C LEU A 58 5.18 29.17 11.08
N VAL A 59 4.33 30.06 10.52
CA VAL A 59 2.88 29.83 10.45
C VAL A 59 2.55 28.57 9.64
N VAL A 60 3.26 28.31 8.54
CA VAL A 60 3.05 27.10 7.73
C VAL A 60 3.39 25.82 8.52
N LEU A 61 4.51 25.78 9.24
CA LEU A 61 4.89 24.62 10.03
C LEU A 61 3.89 24.35 11.17
N VAL A 62 3.34 25.39 11.79
CA VAL A 62 2.30 25.26 12.81
C VAL A 62 1.05 24.61 12.25
N VAL A 63 0.55 25.07 11.09
CA VAL A 63 -0.63 24.49 10.44
C VAL A 63 -0.37 23.06 9.98
N LEU A 64 0.80 22.76 9.40
CA LEU A 64 1.18 21.41 8.99
C LEU A 64 1.27 20.46 10.20
N GLY A 65 1.82 20.90 11.33
CA GLY A 65 1.89 20.11 12.56
C GLY A 65 0.50 19.78 13.11
N LEU A 66 -0.42 20.75 13.11
CA LEU A 66 -1.80 20.55 13.58
C LEU A 66 -2.55 19.56 12.68
N LEU A 67 -2.45 19.71 11.35
CA LEU A 67 -3.07 18.79 10.41
C LEU A 67 -2.49 17.38 10.50
N ALA A 68 -1.16 17.24 10.60
CA ALA A 68 -0.49 15.96 10.71
C ALA A 68 -0.95 15.17 11.95
N GLY A 69 -1.13 15.84 13.09
CA GLY A 69 -1.61 15.20 14.33
C GLY A 69 -3.00 14.58 14.23
N ILE A 70 -3.90 15.16 13.42
CA ILE A 70 -5.27 14.66 13.25
C ILE A 70 -5.33 13.53 12.21
N VAL A 71 -4.58 13.67 11.11
CA VAL A 71 -4.64 12.74 9.98
C VAL A 71 -3.90 11.44 10.26
N ALA A 72 -2.76 11.48 10.97
CA ALA A 72 -1.93 10.31 11.23
C ALA A 72 -2.68 9.11 11.88
N PRO A 73 -3.39 9.25 13.01
CA PRO A 73 -4.07 8.12 13.66
C PRO A 73 -5.22 7.55 12.81
N LYS A 74 -5.90 8.39 12.03
CA LYS A 74 -6.97 7.96 11.10
C LYS A 74 -6.42 7.14 9.95
N TYR A 75 -5.21 7.45 9.48
CA TYR A 75 -4.56 6.68 8.42
C TYR A 75 -4.14 5.29 8.92
N PHE A 76 -3.45 5.21 10.06
CA PHE A 76 -3.02 3.94 10.65
C PHE A 76 -4.20 3.02 11.00
N SER A 77 -5.26 3.56 11.61
CA SER A 77 -6.47 2.78 11.96
C SER A 77 -7.29 2.26 10.76
N GLN A 78 -7.09 2.84 9.58
CA GLN A 78 -7.68 2.32 8.34
C GLN A 78 -6.82 1.22 7.73
N LEU A 79 -5.50 1.39 7.77
CA LEU A 79 -4.56 0.37 7.31
C LEU A 79 -4.71 -0.92 8.11
N GLY A 80 -4.67 -0.87 9.45
CA GLY A 80 -4.73 -2.11 10.24
C GLY A 80 -6.07 -2.85 10.16
N ARG A 81 -7.19 -2.14 9.98
CA ARG A 81 -8.49 -2.79 9.66
C ARG A 81 -8.49 -3.49 8.30
N SER A 82 -7.81 -2.92 7.31
CA SER A 82 -7.66 -3.55 6.00
C SER A 82 -6.77 -4.78 6.08
N GLU A 83 -5.66 -4.70 6.81
CA GLU A 83 -4.74 -5.82 7.05
C GLU A 83 -5.48 -6.99 7.69
N ALA A 84 -6.17 -6.80 8.81
CA ALA A 84 -6.94 -7.87 9.46
C ALA A 84 -7.98 -8.51 8.52
N LYS A 85 -8.62 -7.73 7.64
CA LYS A 85 -9.56 -8.26 6.65
C LYS A 85 -8.86 -9.09 5.57
N VAL A 86 -7.70 -8.67 5.10
CA VAL A 86 -6.88 -9.45 4.15
C VAL A 86 -6.42 -10.75 4.78
N ALA A 87 -5.95 -10.71 6.03
CA ALA A 87 -5.55 -11.89 6.77
C ALA A 87 -6.70 -12.91 6.90
N ARG A 88 -7.92 -12.45 7.21
CA ARG A 88 -9.12 -13.31 7.25
C ARG A 88 -9.43 -13.95 5.90
N ALA A 89 -9.38 -13.16 4.82
CA ALA A 89 -9.63 -13.68 3.47
C ALA A 89 -8.58 -14.72 3.04
N GLN A 90 -7.32 -14.50 3.41
CA GLN A 90 -6.23 -15.45 3.18
C GLN A 90 -6.42 -16.74 3.98
N ILE A 91 -6.80 -16.64 5.27
CA ILE A 91 -7.14 -17.81 6.11
C ILE A 91 -8.29 -18.60 5.49
N GLU A 92 -9.37 -17.94 5.07
CA GLU A 92 -10.50 -18.61 4.41
C GLU A 92 -10.06 -19.35 3.13
N GLY A 93 -9.18 -18.74 2.33
CA GLY A 93 -8.60 -19.38 1.14
C GLY A 93 -7.75 -20.60 1.48
N LEU A 94 -6.92 -20.52 2.52
CA LEU A 94 -6.09 -21.62 3.01
C LEU A 94 -6.95 -22.75 3.60
N SER A 95 -7.99 -22.41 4.37
CA SER A 95 -8.95 -23.36 4.90
C SER A 95 -9.63 -24.17 3.79
N LYS A 96 -10.09 -23.51 2.72
CA LYS A 96 -10.65 -24.20 1.55
C LYS A 96 -9.65 -25.15 0.89
N ALA A 97 -8.38 -24.77 0.79
CA ALA A 97 -7.34 -25.63 0.25
C ALA A 97 -7.06 -26.85 1.15
N LEU A 98 -7.08 -26.66 2.48
CA LEU A 98 -6.97 -27.75 3.46
C LEU A 98 -8.17 -28.71 3.37
N ASP A 99 -9.38 -28.18 3.19
CA ASP A 99 -10.58 -29.01 3.03
C ASP A 99 -10.49 -29.85 1.75
N LEU A 100 -10.04 -29.26 0.63
CA LEU A 100 -9.80 -29.99 -0.63
C LEU A 100 -8.74 -31.09 -0.46
N TYR A 101 -7.62 -30.78 0.21
CA TYR A 101 -6.59 -31.77 0.52
C TYR A 101 -7.20 -32.95 1.28
N ARG A 102 -8.01 -32.69 2.31
CA ARG A 102 -8.67 -33.73 3.08
C ARG A 102 -9.66 -34.55 2.26
N LEU A 103 -10.40 -33.93 1.35
CA LEU A 103 -11.37 -34.65 0.50
C LEU A 103 -10.69 -35.68 -0.40
N GLU A 104 -9.47 -35.40 -0.88
CA GLU A 104 -8.74 -36.30 -1.77
C GLU A 104 -7.86 -37.30 -1.02
N VAL A 105 -7.08 -36.82 -0.06
CA VAL A 105 -6.12 -37.63 0.69
C VAL A 105 -6.81 -38.42 1.81
N GLY A 106 -7.83 -37.83 2.44
CA GLY A 106 -8.63 -38.41 3.53
C GLY A 106 -8.32 -37.85 4.91
N HIS A 107 -7.25 -37.06 5.07
CA HIS A 107 -6.86 -36.41 6.31
C HIS A 107 -6.22 -35.05 6.01
N TYR A 108 -6.08 -34.19 7.02
CA TYR A 108 -5.29 -32.96 6.89
C TYR A 108 -3.78 -33.24 6.93
N PRO A 109 -2.94 -32.31 6.43
CA PRO A 109 -1.50 -32.38 6.61
C PRO A 109 -1.13 -32.39 8.11
N ASN A 110 -0.05 -33.06 8.47
CA ASN A 110 0.46 -32.99 9.84
C ASN A 110 1.21 -31.65 10.07
N SER A 111 1.53 -31.34 11.33
CA SER A 111 2.23 -30.09 11.67
C SER A 111 3.66 -30.00 11.09
N GLU A 112 4.32 -31.12 10.77
CA GLU A 112 5.67 -31.13 10.16
C GLU A 112 5.63 -30.83 8.66
N GLN A 113 4.61 -31.35 7.97
CA GLN A 113 4.30 -31.07 6.56
C GLN A 113 3.80 -29.62 6.40
N GLY A 114 2.96 -29.19 7.33
CA GLY A 114 2.39 -27.84 7.39
C GLY A 114 1.61 -27.44 6.13
N LEU A 115 1.50 -26.12 5.93
CA LEU A 115 0.84 -25.55 4.75
C LEU A 115 1.59 -25.83 3.44
N GLN A 116 2.85 -26.27 3.50
CA GLN A 116 3.64 -26.57 2.31
C GLN A 116 3.09 -27.78 1.54
N ALA A 117 2.40 -28.70 2.23
CA ALA A 117 1.71 -29.84 1.62
C ALA A 117 0.60 -29.43 0.63
N LEU A 118 0.11 -28.18 0.73
CA LEU A 118 -0.89 -27.64 -0.20
C LEU A 118 -0.29 -27.28 -1.55
N VAL A 119 1.02 -27.05 -1.62
CA VAL A 119 1.73 -26.61 -2.83
C VAL A 119 2.56 -27.75 -3.42
N VAL A 120 3.23 -28.52 -2.56
CA VAL A 120 4.14 -29.59 -2.97
C VAL A 120 3.69 -30.90 -2.33
N ALA A 121 3.70 -31.98 -3.11
CA ALA A 121 3.36 -33.32 -2.64
C ALA A 121 4.25 -33.71 -1.44
N PRO A 122 3.67 -34.00 -0.26
CA PRO A 122 4.43 -34.52 0.86
C PRO A 122 4.88 -35.97 0.60
N SER A 123 6.01 -36.36 1.19
CA SER A 123 6.54 -37.72 1.05
C SER A 123 5.60 -38.73 1.70
N GLY A 124 5.20 -39.75 0.96
CA GLY A 124 4.33 -40.83 1.44
C GLY A 124 2.86 -40.70 1.05
N GLU A 125 2.46 -39.62 0.39
CA GLU A 125 1.06 -39.36 0.06
C GLU A 125 0.73 -39.72 -1.39
N ALA A 126 0.39 -41.00 -1.64
CA ALA A 126 0.12 -41.50 -2.99
C ALA A 126 -1.18 -40.96 -3.61
N ARG A 127 -2.10 -40.44 -2.79
CA ARG A 127 -3.40 -39.89 -3.24
C ARG A 127 -3.37 -38.38 -3.49
N TRP A 128 -2.23 -37.74 -3.26
CA TRP A 128 -2.08 -36.31 -3.51
C TRP A 128 -2.19 -36.03 -5.01
N THR A 129 -3.15 -35.17 -5.39
CA THR A 129 -3.44 -34.81 -6.79
C THR A 129 -3.21 -33.32 -7.06
N GLY A 130 -2.61 -32.62 -6.09
CA GLY A 130 -2.43 -31.16 -6.08
C GLY A 130 -1.56 -30.59 -7.22
N PRO A 131 -1.33 -29.26 -7.22
CA PRO A 131 -1.39 -28.35 -6.08
C PRO A 131 -2.79 -27.81 -5.74
N TYR A 132 -3.07 -27.68 -4.44
CA TYR A 132 -4.33 -27.13 -3.90
C TYR A 132 -4.32 -25.60 -3.79
N LEU A 133 -3.14 -24.98 -3.92
CA LEU A 133 -2.96 -23.54 -4.04
C LEU A 133 -2.38 -23.19 -5.40
N GLN A 134 -2.95 -22.17 -6.04
CA GLN A 134 -2.47 -21.67 -7.35
C GLN A 134 -1.10 -20.99 -7.26
N LYS A 135 -0.75 -20.50 -6.07
CA LYS A 135 0.51 -19.80 -5.77
C LYS A 135 1.14 -20.44 -4.54
N ALA A 136 2.39 -20.07 -4.26
CA ALA A 136 3.02 -20.38 -2.98
C ALA A 136 2.16 -19.88 -1.81
N VAL A 137 2.33 -20.50 -0.64
CA VAL A 137 1.66 -20.09 0.60
C VAL A 137 1.96 -18.61 0.85
N PRO A 138 0.94 -17.74 0.83
CA PRO A 138 1.16 -16.32 1.07
C PRO A 138 1.54 -16.09 2.54
N GLN A 139 2.33 -15.05 2.77
CA GLN A 139 2.51 -14.50 4.11
C GLN A 139 1.28 -13.69 4.49
N ASP A 140 1.09 -13.52 5.80
CA ASP A 140 0.10 -12.62 6.33
C ASP A 140 0.43 -11.15 5.98
N PRO A 141 -0.50 -10.21 6.18
CA PRO A 141 -0.31 -8.79 5.84
C PRO A 141 0.85 -8.11 6.56
N TRP A 142 1.32 -8.70 7.67
CA TRP A 142 2.44 -8.20 8.47
C TRP A 142 3.76 -8.89 8.12
N GLY A 143 3.78 -9.71 7.06
CA GLY A 143 4.96 -10.38 6.53
C GLY A 143 5.38 -11.64 7.29
N ARG A 144 4.49 -12.21 8.11
CA ARG A 144 4.75 -13.41 8.90
C ARG A 144 4.07 -14.63 8.26
N PRO A 145 4.64 -15.84 8.44
CA PRO A 145 3.98 -17.06 8.01
C PRO A 145 2.76 -17.35 8.90
N TYR A 146 1.72 -17.91 8.29
CA TYR A 146 0.59 -18.46 9.04
C TYR A 146 1.02 -19.64 9.90
N ILE A 147 0.43 -19.72 11.09
CA ILE A 147 0.66 -20.81 12.03
C ILE A 147 -0.42 -21.85 11.81
N TYR A 148 0.02 -23.05 11.46
CA TYR A 148 -0.83 -24.22 11.27
C TYR A 148 -0.49 -25.27 12.32
N ARG A 149 -1.51 -25.82 12.98
CA ARG A 149 -1.36 -26.91 13.96
C ARG A 149 -2.42 -27.99 13.74
N GLN A 150 -1.96 -29.22 13.78
CA GLN A 150 -2.79 -30.42 13.68
C GLN A 150 -2.24 -31.47 14.68
N PRO A 151 -3.09 -31.98 15.60
CA PRO A 151 -4.50 -31.63 15.83
C PRO A 151 -4.69 -30.20 16.34
N GLY A 152 -5.87 -29.62 16.13
CA GLY A 152 -6.22 -28.29 16.65
C GLY A 152 -6.39 -28.29 18.17
N GLU A 153 -5.92 -27.24 18.85
CA GLU A 153 -6.07 -27.08 20.30
C GLU A 153 -7.42 -26.43 20.66
N ASN A 154 -8.04 -25.71 19.72
CA ASN A 154 -9.24 -24.91 19.95
C ASN A 154 -10.55 -25.68 19.67
N GLY A 155 -10.51 -27.01 19.75
CA GLY A 155 -11.68 -27.88 19.52
C GLY A 155 -12.02 -28.13 18.04
N GLY A 156 -11.23 -27.59 17.11
CA GLY A 156 -11.27 -27.91 15.68
C GLY A 156 -10.34 -29.06 15.30
N GLU A 157 -10.48 -29.55 14.07
CA GLU A 157 -9.59 -30.61 13.53
C GLU A 157 -8.17 -30.10 13.25
N TYR A 158 -8.06 -28.80 12.95
CA TYR A 158 -6.82 -28.05 12.80
C TYR A 158 -7.01 -26.62 13.32
N ASP A 159 -5.90 -25.99 13.68
CA ASP A 159 -5.84 -24.57 14.00
C ASP A 159 -5.04 -23.85 12.90
N LEU A 160 -5.63 -22.80 12.32
CA LEU A 160 -4.94 -21.89 11.41
C LEU A 160 -5.09 -20.45 11.90
N LEU A 161 -3.97 -19.78 12.17
CA LEU A 161 -3.99 -18.42 12.72
C LEU A 161 -2.82 -17.55 12.24
N SER A 162 -3.01 -16.23 12.35
CA SER A 162 -1.97 -15.21 12.25
C SER A 162 -1.93 -14.42 13.56
N MET A 163 -0.71 -14.12 14.02
CA MET A 163 -0.41 -13.46 15.30
C MET A 163 -0.72 -11.96 15.33
N GLY A 164 -1.43 -11.44 14.33
CA GLY A 164 -1.74 -10.01 14.23
C GLY A 164 -0.50 -9.14 13.98
N LYS A 165 -0.66 -7.82 14.19
CA LYS A 165 0.36 -6.81 13.93
C LYS A 165 1.55 -6.88 14.89
N ASP A 166 1.31 -7.08 16.18
CA ASP A 166 2.37 -7.12 17.19
C ASP A 166 3.13 -8.45 17.19
N GLY A 167 2.47 -9.54 16.79
CA GLY A 167 3.07 -10.87 16.69
C GLY A 167 3.13 -11.60 18.01
N GLN A 168 2.32 -11.16 18.97
CA GLN A 168 2.23 -11.75 20.28
C GLN A 168 0.91 -12.51 20.40
N PRO A 169 0.87 -13.55 21.23
CA PRO A 169 -0.38 -14.23 21.48
C PRO A 169 -1.37 -13.29 22.19
N GLY A 170 -2.62 -13.28 21.73
CA GLY A 170 -3.68 -12.41 22.22
C GLY A 170 -3.76 -11.06 21.51
N GLY A 171 -4.00 -9.99 22.28
CA GLY A 171 -4.14 -8.63 21.75
C GLY A 171 -5.58 -8.21 21.41
N ASP A 172 -5.76 -6.90 21.22
CA ASP A 172 -7.04 -6.27 20.89
C ASP A 172 -6.95 -5.46 19.59
N GLY A 173 -8.07 -5.36 18.87
CA GLY A 173 -8.17 -4.51 17.67
C GLY A 173 -7.26 -4.98 16.53
N GLU A 174 -6.25 -4.17 16.17
CA GLU A 174 -5.29 -4.47 15.09
C GLU A 174 -4.21 -5.47 15.52
N ASN A 175 -4.00 -5.61 16.83
CA ASN A 175 -3.04 -6.53 17.41
C ASN A 175 -3.68 -7.89 17.69
N ALA A 176 -5.01 -7.98 17.61
CA ALA A 176 -5.70 -9.24 17.85
C ALA A 176 -5.30 -10.28 16.81
N GLU A 177 -5.12 -11.51 17.30
CA GLU A 177 -4.95 -12.67 16.44
C GLU A 177 -6.12 -12.83 15.46
N VAL A 178 -5.79 -13.33 14.27
CA VAL A 178 -6.78 -13.72 13.28
C VAL A 178 -6.77 -15.23 13.17
N THR A 179 -7.85 -15.87 13.60
CA THR A 179 -7.95 -17.33 13.70
C THR A 179 -9.04 -17.87 12.76
N SER A 180 -8.97 -19.16 12.43
CA SER A 180 -9.95 -19.82 11.55
C SER A 180 -11.25 -20.23 12.23
N TRP A 181 -11.26 -20.32 13.57
CA TRP A 181 -12.42 -20.77 14.36
C TRP A 181 -13.27 -19.64 14.95
N GLN A 182 -12.90 -18.39 14.70
CA GLN A 182 -13.55 -17.19 15.26
C GLN A 182 -14.33 -16.38 14.23
#